data_AF-A0A531K6S6-F1
#
_entry.id   AF-A0A531K6S6-F1
#
_cell.length_a   1.000
_cell.length_b   1.000
_cell.length_c   1.000
_cell.angle_alpha   90.00
_cell.angle_beta   90.00
_cell.angle_gamma   90.00
#
_symmetry.space_group_name_H-M   'P 1'
#
loop_
_entity.id
_entity.type
_entity.pdbx_description
1 polymer ?
#
loop_
_entity_poly.entity_id
_entity_poly.type
_entity_poly.pdbx_seq_one_letter_code
_entity_poly.pdbx_strand_id
1 'polypeptide(L)'
;RFYKLEPAALTVFYDEIDLAAGKVRVKVGGGSGGHNGIRSLDDHVGKAYRRVRVGVGHPGVKEMVHGHVLGDFAKADREWLEVLLDTIADDAGLLAKGDDNSFMNRITLALREKLTPTGDDDRPPPKAPKAQSHIRQARPQQAPAKLPETGPMAAMLKKLFGGKG
;
A
#
# COMPACT_ATOMS: atom_id res chain seq x y z
N ARG A 1 28.20 -17.54 -1.78
CA ARG A 1 28.01 -16.41 -0.84
C ARG A 1 28.25 -16.89 0.58
N PHE A 2 28.77 -16.03 1.47
CA PHE A 2 29.23 -16.42 2.82
C PHE A 2 28.12 -16.94 3.74
N TYR A 3 27.03 -16.17 3.90
CA TYR A 3 25.95 -16.49 4.85
C TYR A 3 24.90 -17.51 4.34
N LYS A 4 25.02 -18.00 3.10
CA LYS A 4 24.09 -18.98 2.49
C LYS A 4 22.60 -18.59 2.61
N LEU A 5 22.30 -17.30 2.58
CA LEU A 5 20.93 -16.78 2.62
C LEU A 5 20.35 -16.69 1.22
N GLU A 6 19.08 -17.07 1.09
CA GLU A 6 18.29 -16.91 -0.13
C GLU A 6 17.84 -15.46 -0.31
N PRO A 7 17.55 -15.01 -1.56
CA PRO A 7 17.04 -13.66 -1.81
C PRO A 7 15.79 -13.31 -0.99
N ALA A 8 14.93 -14.29 -0.68
CA ALA A 8 13.75 -14.09 0.15
C ALA A 8 14.07 -13.68 1.61
N ALA A 9 15.28 -13.98 2.09
CA ALA A 9 15.76 -13.55 3.40
C ALA A 9 16.40 -12.15 3.38
N LEU A 10 16.58 -11.56 2.19
CA LEU A 10 17.15 -10.23 2.01
C LEU A 10 16.06 -9.17 2.01
N THR A 11 16.24 -8.15 2.86
CA THR A 11 15.43 -6.92 2.85
C THR A 11 16.35 -5.74 2.58
N VAL A 12 16.03 -4.94 1.56
CA VAL A 12 16.83 -3.78 1.12
C VAL A 12 16.02 -2.51 1.29
N PHE A 13 16.58 -1.54 2.00
CA PHE A 13 16.05 -0.17 2.11
C PHE A 13 16.78 0.72 1.10
N TYR A 14 16.05 1.56 0.38
CA TYR A 14 16.65 2.50 -0.56
C TYR A 14 15.72 3.71 -0.79
N ASP A 15 16.31 4.83 -1.22
CA ASP A 15 15.60 6.05 -1.58
C ASP A 15 14.84 5.88 -2.90
N GLU A 16 13.60 6.34 -2.92
CA GLU A 16 12.70 6.18 -4.05
C GLU A 16 12.15 7.54 -4.47
N ILE A 17 12.59 8.00 -5.64
CA ILE A 17 12.23 9.31 -6.19
C ILE A 17 10.78 9.34 -6.69
N ASP A 18 10.22 8.19 -7.09
CA ASP A 18 8.84 8.09 -7.58
C ASP A 18 7.81 8.13 -6.45
N LEU A 19 8.26 8.09 -5.18
CA LEU A 19 7.40 8.18 -4.01
C LEU A 19 7.57 9.55 -3.36
N ALA A 20 6.44 10.15 -2.98
CA ALA A 20 6.41 11.39 -2.20
C ALA A 20 7.28 11.27 -0.93
N ALA A 21 7.84 12.40 -0.49
CA ALA A 21 8.70 12.46 0.68
C ALA A 21 8.01 11.83 1.91
N GLY A 22 8.72 10.96 2.62
CA GLY A 22 8.21 10.25 3.79
C GLY A 22 7.24 9.10 3.47
N LYS A 23 6.92 8.84 2.20
CA LYS A 23 6.08 7.70 1.82
C LYS A 23 6.89 6.42 1.78
N VAL A 24 6.50 5.43 2.60
CA VAL A 24 7.12 4.10 2.58
C VAL A 24 6.24 3.06 1.90
N ARG A 25 6.86 2.21 1.07
CA ARG A 25 6.23 1.04 0.44
C ARG A 25 7.13 -0.18 0.54
N VAL A 26 6.55 -1.31 0.91
CA VAL A 26 7.22 -2.61 0.91
C VAL A 26 6.71 -3.43 -0.29
N LYS A 27 7.63 -4.02 -1.04
CA LYS A 27 7.32 -4.89 -2.17
C LYS A 27 8.39 -5.98 -2.32
N VAL A 28 8.03 -7.14 -2.85
CA VAL A 28 8.99 -8.16 -3.31
C VAL A 28 9.17 -8.03 -4.81
N GLY A 29 10.42 -7.99 -5.28
CA GLY A 29 10.72 -7.82 -6.71
C GLY A 29 10.40 -6.45 -7.29
N GLY A 30 10.21 -6.43 -8.62
CA GLY A 30 10.10 -5.20 -9.41
C GLY A 30 11.36 -4.86 -10.20
N GLY A 31 11.29 -3.80 -11.00
CA GLY A 31 12.45 -3.23 -11.70
C GLY A 31 13.22 -2.26 -10.81
N SER A 32 14.39 -1.81 -11.25
CA SER A 32 15.23 -0.89 -10.47
C SER A 32 14.71 0.54 -10.40
N GLY A 33 13.73 0.92 -11.21
CA GLY A 33 13.21 2.30 -11.25
C GLY A 33 14.29 3.34 -11.64
N GLY A 34 15.36 2.91 -12.31
CA GLY A 34 16.51 3.78 -12.60
C GLY A 34 17.50 3.93 -11.43
N HIS A 35 17.23 3.33 -10.27
CA HIS A 35 18.14 3.39 -9.12
C HIS A 35 19.38 2.50 -9.36
N ASN A 36 20.57 3.12 -9.33
CA ASN A 36 21.84 2.46 -9.66
C ASN A 36 22.20 1.32 -8.69
N GLY A 37 22.04 1.52 -7.37
CA GLY A 37 22.29 0.48 -6.37
C GLY A 37 21.40 -0.75 -6.52
N ILE A 38 20.08 -0.55 -6.67
CA ILE A 38 19.11 -1.62 -6.95
C ILE A 38 19.41 -2.34 -8.26
N ARG A 39 19.80 -1.63 -9.33
CA ARG A 39 20.23 -2.26 -10.58
C ARG A 39 21.40 -3.21 -10.34
N SER A 40 22.43 -2.74 -9.61
CA SER A 40 23.57 -3.58 -9.25
C SER A 40 23.17 -4.77 -8.39
N LEU A 41 22.29 -4.60 -7.40
CA LEU A 41 21.80 -5.71 -6.57
C LEU A 41 21.05 -6.75 -7.39
N ASP A 42 20.18 -6.31 -8.31
CA ASP A 42 19.41 -7.20 -9.19
C ASP A 42 20.33 -8.08 -10.04
N ASP A 43 21.42 -7.52 -10.56
CA ASP A 43 22.39 -8.25 -11.38
C ASP A 43 23.15 -9.33 -10.58
N HIS A 44 23.35 -9.12 -9.28
CA HIS A 44 24.12 -10.05 -8.45
C HIS A 44 23.25 -11.08 -7.73
N VAL A 45 22.08 -10.65 -7.22
CA VAL A 45 21.24 -11.44 -6.29
C VAL A 45 19.91 -11.87 -6.90
N GLY A 46 19.61 -11.43 -8.13
CA GLY A 46 18.28 -11.58 -8.73
C GLY A 46 17.30 -10.59 -8.11
N LYS A 47 16.03 -10.65 -8.52
CA LYS A 47 15.00 -9.67 -8.11
C LYS A 47 14.14 -10.15 -6.95
N ALA A 48 14.19 -11.42 -6.56
CA ALA A 48 13.25 -12.03 -5.63
C ALA A 48 13.53 -11.71 -4.14
N TYR A 49 13.93 -10.47 -3.84
CA TYR A 49 14.16 -9.98 -2.48
C TYR A 49 13.14 -8.89 -2.10
N ARG A 50 12.99 -8.66 -0.79
CA ARG A 50 12.12 -7.62 -0.25
C ARG A 50 12.77 -6.25 -0.40
N ARG A 51 11.99 -5.29 -0.86
CA ARG A 51 12.37 -3.90 -1.10
C ARG A 51 11.51 -2.98 -0.24
N VAL A 52 12.15 -2.23 0.65
CA VAL A 52 11.56 -1.14 1.41
C VAL A 52 11.93 0.16 0.70
N ARG A 53 10.96 0.70 -0.03
CA ARG A 53 11.09 1.91 -0.85
C ARG A 53 10.79 3.10 0.06
N VAL A 54 11.76 3.98 0.26
CA VAL A 54 11.65 5.16 1.13
C VAL A 54 11.55 6.40 0.26
N GLY A 55 10.37 7.02 0.22
CA GLY A 55 10.11 8.16 -0.64
C GLY A 55 10.93 9.39 -0.26
N VAL A 56 11.67 9.92 -1.24
CA VAL A 56 12.45 11.17 -1.14
C VAL A 56 11.90 12.26 -2.06
N GLY A 57 10.85 11.97 -2.82
CA GLY A 57 10.27 12.88 -3.81
C GLY A 57 11.13 13.03 -5.07
N HIS A 58 10.49 13.56 -6.11
CA HIS A 58 11.15 13.88 -7.37
C HIS A 58 11.34 15.40 -7.48
N PRO A 59 12.50 15.91 -7.94
CA PRO A 59 12.74 17.35 -8.08
C PRO A 59 11.99 18.01 -9.26
N GLY A 60 10.91 17.38 -9.76
CA GLY A 60 10.15 17.77 -10.95
C GLY A 60 10.86 17.57 -12.29
N VAL A 61 12.17 17.82 -12.35
CA VAL A 61 12.97 17.83 -13.58
C VAL A 61 14.02 16.74 -13.56
N LYS A 62 14.11 15.94 -14.63
CA LYS A 62 14.95 14.73 -14.68
C LYS A 62 16.44 15.04 -14.49
N GLU A 63 16.90 16.16 -15.03
CA GLU A 63 18.28 16.62 -14.98
C GLU A 63 18.73 16.93 -13.54
N MET A 64 17.79 17.27 -12.66
CA MET A 64 18.04 17.59 -11.26
C MET A 64 18.08 16.36 -10.34
N VAL A 65 17.65 15.18 -10.82
CA VAL A 65 17.56 13.95 -10.02
C VAL A 65 18.90 13.60 -9.38
N HIS A 66 20.00 13.70 -10.13
CA HIS A 66 21.32 13.34 -9.60
C HIS A 66 21.74 14.26 -8.45
N GLY A 67 21.50 15.57 -8.56
CA GLY A 67 21.78 16.52 -7.48
C GLY A 67 20.85 16.35 -6.28
N HIS A 68 19.58 15.98 -6.53
CA HIS A 68 18.59 15.73 -5.49
C HIS A 68 18.98 14.53 -4.61
N VAL A 69 19.29 13.37 -5.20
CA VAL A 69 19.59 12.14 -4.44
C VAL A 69 20.96 12.16 -3.76
N LEU A 70 21.87 13.03 -4.21
CA LEU A 70 23.19 13.22 -3.59
C LEU A 70 23.23 14.41 -2.62
N GLY A 71 22.16 15.21 -2.59
CA GLY A 71 22.05 16.38 -1.72
C GLY A 71 21.64 16.01 -0.30
N ASP A 72 21.99 16.88 0.65
CA ASP A 72 21.49 16.76 2.01
C ASP A 72 19.99 17.13 2.07
N PHE A 73 19.26 16.50 3.00
CA PHE A 73 17.91 16.90 3.34
C PHE A 73 17.86 18.35 3.85
N ALA A 74 16.78 19.07 3.51
CA ALA A 74 16.59 20.42 4.00
C ALA A 74 16.37 20.42 5.52
N LYS A 75 16.64 21.55 6.19
CA LYS A 75 16.37 21.68 7.63
C LYS A 75 14.89 21.43 7.98
N ALA A 76 13.98 21.85 7.09
CA ALA A 76 12.55 21.63 7.23
C ALA A 76 12.17 20.13 7.17
N ASP A 77 12.98 19.30 6.51
CA ASP A 77 12.69 17.87 6.39
C ASP A 77 13.00 17.09 7.66
N ARG A 78 13.86 17.64 8.54
CA ARG A 78 14.29 16.95 9.76
C ARG A 78 13.11 16.52 10.65
N GLU A 79 12.08 17.35 10.75
CA GLU A 79 10.94 17.07 11.62
C GLU A 79 10.19 15.78 11.25
N TRP A 80 10.06 15.48 9.96
CA TRP A 80 9.42 14.24 9.51
C TRP A 80 10.44 13.12 9.30
N LEU A 81 11.67 13.45 8.91
CA LEU A 81 12.72 12.48 8.63
C LEU A 81 13.16 11.74 9.90
N GLU A 82 13.35 12.45 11.02
CA GLU A 82 13.73 11.83 12.30
C GLU A 82 12.66 10.82 12.74
N VAL A 83 11.38 11.23 12.72
CA VAL A 83 10.25 10.35 13.05
C VAL A 83 10.18 9.13 12.11
N LEU A 84 10.42 9.33 10.81
CA LEU A 84 10.44 8.25 9.84
C LEU A 84 11.53 7.22 10.17
N LEU A 85 12.76 7.69 10.39
CA LEU A 85 13.91 6.84 10.64
C LEU A 85 13.78 6.10 11.97
N ASP A 86 13.34 6.79 13.02
CA ASP A 86 13.07 6.19 14.34
C ASP A 86 11.99 5.10 14.23
N THR A 87 10.87 5.38 13.54
CA THR A 87 9.81 4.38 13.36
C THR A 87 10.28 3.19 12.53
N ILE A 88 11.10 3.41 11.49
CA ILE A 88 11.70 2.31 10.71
C ILE A 88 12.57 1.44 11.62
N ALA A 89 13.42 2.05 12.45
CA ALA A 89 14.32 1.33 13.34
C ALA A 89 13.55 0.51 14.40
N ASP A 90 12.58 1.12 15.07
CA ASP A 90 11.78 0.48 16.12
C ASP A 90 10.94 -0.68 15.59
N ASP A 91 10.35 -0.52 14.39
CA ASP A 91 9.44 -1.50 13.81
C ASP A 91 10.10 -2.47 12.81
N ALA A 92 11.42 -2.38 12.57
CA ALA A 92 12.13 -3.28 11.64
C ALA A 92 11.93 -4.78 11.98
N GLY A 93 11.68 -5.11 13.25
CA GLY A 93 11.35 -6.46 13.69
C GLY A 93 10.08 -7.03 13.05
N LEU A 94 9.15 -6.19 12.58
CA LEU A 94 7.95 -6.63 11.84
C LEU A 94 8.32 -7.21 10.48
N LEU A 95 9.31 -6.63 9.78
CA LEU A 95 9.79 -7.14 8.50
C LEU A 95 10.44 -8.53 8.66
N ALA A 96 11.19 -8.73 9.75
CA ALA A 96 11.76 -10.04 10.08
C ALA A 96 10.69 -11.11 10.33
N LYS A 97 9.53 -10.70 10.88
CA LYS A 97 8.36 -11.57 11.09
C LYS A 97 7.47 -11.74 9.85
N GLY A 98 7.74 -11.00 8.77
CA GLY A 98 6.92 -11.01 7.55
C GLY A 98 5.67 -10.14 7.61
N ASP A 99 5.54 -9.27 8.60
CA ASP A 99 4.39 -8.38 8.77
C ASP A 99 4.63 -7.00 8.11
N ASP A 100 4.75 -7.03 6.78
CA ASP A 100 5.03 -5.86 5.95
C ASP A 100 3.89 -4.83 6.04
N ASN A 101 2.66 -5.28 6.24
CA ASN A 101 1.48 -4.41 6.33
C ASN A 101 1.47 -3.61 7.62
N SER A 102 1.71 -4.25 8.78
CA SER A 102 1.80 -3.54 10.04
C SER A 102 2.96 -2.55 10.03
N PHE A 103 4.12 -2.94 9.48
CA PHE A 103 5.27 -2.04 9.31
C PHE A 103 4.90 -0.76 8.54
N MET A 104 4.30 -0.90 7.35
CA MET A 104 3.87 0.26 6.55
C MET A 104 2.82 1.11 7.25
N ASN A 105 1.90 0.48 7.98
CA ASN A 105 0.83 1.18 8.69
C ASN A 105 1.35 1.99 9.87
N ARG A 106 2.29 1.43 10.66
CA ARG A 106 2.94 2.13 11.77
C ARG A 106 3.63 3.42 11.30
N ILE A 107 4.44 3.32 10.24
CA ILE A 107 5.10 4.49 9.63
C ILE A 107 4.08 5.52 9.16
N THR A 108 3.02 5.08 8.48
CA THR A 108 1.97 5.99 7.99
C THR A 108 1.27 6.73 9.14
N LEU A 109 1.04 6.06 10.27
CA LEU A 109 0.43 6.68 11.45
C LEU A 109 1.39 7.65 12.15
N ALA A 110 2.66 7.28 12.30
CA ALA A 110 3.67 8.12 12.94
C ALA A 110 3.90 9.44 12.19
N LEU A 111 3.89 9.40 10.86
CA LEU A 111 4.14 10.58 10.02
C LEU A 111 2.92 11.44 9.73
N ARG A 112 1.72 10.97 10.08
CA ARG A 112 0.45 11.63 9.72
C ARG A 112 0.37 13.10 10.16
N GLU A 113 0.96 13.42 11.31
CA GLU A 113 0.95 14.77 11.89
C GLU A 113 2.17 15.60 11.50
N LYS A 114 3.20 14.97 10.91
CA LYS A 114 4.48 15.59 10.56
C LYS A 114 4.56 15.95 9.08
N LEU A 115 3.89 15.19 8.22
CA LEU A 115 3.79 15.49 6.79
C LEU A 115 2.51 16.30 6.54
N THR A 116 2.67 17.61 6.30
CA THR A 116 1.61 18.40 5.68
C THR A 116 1.62 18.15 4.17
N PRO A 117 0.47 18.00 3.49
CA PRO A 117 0.45 17.86 2.03
C PRO A 117 1.09 19.09 1.38
N THR A 118 2.20 18.92 0.67
CA THR A 118 2.98 20.00 0.06
C THR A 118 2.46 20.46 -1.30
N GLY A 119 1.31 19.95 -1.78
CA GLY A 119 0.74 20.37 -3.07
C GLY A 119 -0.56 19.65 -3.46
N ASP A 120 -1.07 19.95 -4.65
CA ASP A 120 -2.17 19.18 -5.28
C ASP A 120 -1.74 17.74 -5.62
N ASP A 121 -0.46 17.51 -5.91
CA ASP A 121 0.09 16.19 -6.27
C ASP A 121 0.30 15.24 -5.08
N ASP A 122 0.52 15.78 -3.87
CA ASP A 122 0.68 15.00 -2.63
C ASP A 122 -0.64 14.73 -1.91
N ARG A 123 -1.72 15.38 -2.34
CA ARG A 123 -3.06 15.05 -1.86
C ARG A 123 -3.44 13.69 -2.47
N PRO A 124 -3.79 12.67 -1.66
CA PRO A 124 -4.44 11.50 -2.22
C PRO A 124 -5.63 12.01 -3.04
N PRO A 125 -5.81 11.55 -4.29
CA PRO A 125 -6.90 12.02 -5.13
C PRO A 125 -8.18 11.93 -4.29
N PRO A 126 -9.03 12.98 -4.31
CA PRO A 126 -10.25 12.98 -3.50
C PRO A 126 -10.91 11.63 -3.72
N LYS A 127 -11.14 10.88 -2.62
CA LYS A 127 -11.79 9.57 -2.69
C LYS A 127 -12.99 9.79 -3.59
N ALA A 128 -12.97 9.18 -4.78
CA ALA A 128 -14.08 9.30 -5.72
C ALA A 128 -15.33 9.08 -4.88
N PRO A 129 -16.30 10.02 -4.89
CA PRO A 129 -17.49 9.88 -4.07
C PRO A 129 -17.98 8.47 -4.31
N LYS A 130 -18.03 7.65 -3.23
CA LYS A 130 -18.37 6.24 -3.35
C LYS A 130 -19.58 6.21 -4.26
N ALA A 131 -19.41 5.71 -5.49
CA ALA A 131 -20.51 5.65 -6.42
C ALA A 131 -21.59 4.91 -5.63
N GLN A 132 -22.71 5.59 -5.37
CA GLN A 132 -23.85 4.89 -4.79
C GLN A 132 -24.03 3.69 -5.69
N SER A 133 -23.88 2.50 -5.13
CA SER A 133 -23.94 1.27 -5.90
C SER A 133 -25.21 1.33 -6.74
N HIS A 134 -25.09 1.52 -8.05
CA HIS A 134 -26.20 1.51 -9.01
C HIS A 134 -26.85 0.12 -9.13
N ILE A 135 -26.50 -0.81 -8.23
CA ILE A 135 -27.21 -2.07 -8.02
C ILE A 135 -28.69 -1.84 -7.66
N ARG A 136 -29.12 -0.62 -7.32
CA ARG A 136 -30.55 -0.31 -7.17
C ARG A 136 -31.31 -0.02 -8.47
N GLN A 137 -30.66 0.03 -9.64
CA GLN A 137 -31.32 0.42 -10.91
C GLN A 137 -31.42 -0.68 -11.98
N ALA A 138 -31.14 -1.94 -11.65
CA ALA A 138 -31.34 -3.05 -12.59
C ALA A 138 -32.00 -4.29 -11.97
N ARG A 139 -33.04 -4.10 -11.15
CA ARG A 139 -34.05 -5.15 -10.97
C ARG A 139 -35.25 -4.75 -11.82
N PRO A 140 -35.52 -5.42 -12.97
CA PRO A 140 -36.86 -5.34 -13.54
C PRO A 140 -37.82 -5.71 -12.42
N GLN A 141 -38.88 -4.93 -12.25
CA GLN A 141 -39.97 -5.20 -11.34
C GLN A 141 -40.58 -6.53 -11.80
N GLN A 142 -40.02 -7.65 -11.34
CA GLN A 142 -40.63 -8.95 -11.53
C GLN A 142 -41.95 -8.90 -10.78
N ALA A 143 -43.04 -9.11 -11.52
CA ALA A 143 -44.35 -9.35 -10.94
C ALA A 143 -44.21 -10.35 -9.78
N PRO A 144 -44.94 -10.18 -8.68
CA PRO A 144 -44.84 -11.06 -7.52
C PRO A 144 -45.01 -12.51 -7.98
N ALA A 145 -43.97 -13.32 -7.77
CA ALA A 145 -44.02 -14.74 -8.09
C ALA A 145 -45.16 -15.36 -7.29
N LYS A 146 -46.15 -15.94 -7.99
CA LYS A 146 -47.21 -16.72 -7.34
C LYS A 146 -46.56 -17.92 -6.66
N LEU A 147 -46.70 -17.99 -5.33
CA LEU A 147 -46.22 -19.12 -4.54
C LEU A 147 -46.92 -20.40 -5.05
N PRO A 148 -46.19 -21.50 -5.27
CA PRO A 148 -46.82 -22.78 -5.59
C PRO A 148 -47.66 -23.23 -4.40
N GLU A 149 -48.95 -23.49 -4.61
CA GLU A 149 -49.88 -23.88 -3.53
C GLU A 149 -49.79 -25.38 -3.17
N THR A 150 -49.12 -26.18 -3.99
CA THR A 150 -48.95 -27.63 -3.76
C THR A 150 -47.53 -28.10 -4.09
N GLY A 151 -47.13 -29.20 -3.44
CA GLY A 151 -45.82 -29.84 -3.62
C GLY A 151 -44.86 -29.69 -2.42
N PRO A 152 -43.73 -30.39 -2.44
CA PRO A 152 -42.78 -30.45 -1.32
C PRO A 152 -42.18 -29.07 -0.97
N MET A 153 -42.04 -28.20 -1.98
CA MET A 153 -41.60 -26.81 -1.82
C MET A 153 -42.66 -25.95 -1.11
N ALA A 154 -43.96 -26.15 -1.38
CA ALA A 154 -45.05 -25.43 -0.73
C ALA A 154 -45.16 -25.78 0.76
N ALA A 155 -45.00 -27.06 1.11
CA ALA A 155 -45.01 -27.53 2.49
C ALA A 155 -43.82 -26.95 3.31
N MET A 156 -42.65 -26.82 2.68
CA MET A 156 -41.46 -26.23 3.30
C MET A 156 -41.64 -24.73 3.57
N LEU A 157 -42.24 -24.00 2.63
CA LEU A 157 -42.52 -22.57 2.77
C LEU A 157 -43.56 -22.28 3.87
N LYS A 158 -44.61 -23.09 3.98
CA LYS A 158 -45.59 -22.98 5.09
C LYS A 158 -44.93 -23.20 6.46
N LYS A 159 -43.96 -24.10 6.55
CA LYS A 159 -43.20 -24.37 7.79
C LYS A 159 -42.22 -23.24 8.15
N LEU A 160 -41.65 -22.54 7.15
CA LEU A 160 -40.73 -21.42 7.37
C LEU A 160 -41.43 -20.10 7.73
N PHE A 161 -42.62 -19.85 7.18
CA PHE A 161 -43.27 -18.53 7.24
C PHE A 161 -44.63 -18.52 7.99
N GLY A 162 -45.17 -19.67 8.36
CA GLY A 162 -46.53 -19.80 8.92
C GLY A 162 -46.63 -19.85 10.45
N GLY A 163 -45.73 -19.23 11.21
CA GLY A 163 -45.71 -19.38 12.68
C GLY A 163 -45.50 -18.08 13.47
N LYS A 164 -46.56 -17.28 13.62
CA LYS A 164 -46.92 -16.52 14.84
C LYS A 164 -48.26 -15.81 14.61
N GLY A 165 -49.28 -16.24 15.36
CA GLY A 165 -50.68 -15.83 15.27
C GLY A 165 -51.56 -17.06 15.42
#